data_AF-A0A7C4VIP4-F1
#
_entry.id   AF-A0A7C4VIP4-F1
#
_cell.length_a   1.000
_cell.length_b   1.000
_cell.length_c   1.000
_cell.angle_alpha   90.00
_cell.angle_beta   90.00
_cell.angle_gamma   90.00
#
_symmetry.space_group_name_H-M   'P 1'
#
loop_
_entity.id
_entity.type
_entity.pdbx_description
1 polymer ?
#
loop_
_entity_poly.entity_id
_entity_poly.type
_entity_poly.pdbx_seq_one_letter_code
_entity_poly.pdbx_strand_id
1 'polypeptide(L)'
;TTYYLLLNLDSILVFKLLYSFLFTLVPLGLYNLWKNFVGEKFAFVSIFFFMSFQSFYGEMLGINKQMLGELFLVLLLTVILKEKEDKSKKIMCMLFFSFALIVSHYALAEIFLFLISFVLIASILTRKPSRNVTPTFVLCFLTIMFVWYIYTSSSSVFDAFLTFGQRVYNELGDFFNLQSREPEVLRGLGLEQPPTIWNLISRIFAYITEALIVVGFIYIILKRTKIYSEKEYFLLVFVSMLLLGALIAIPGLSSTMNMTRFYHILLFIIAPLCVIGAESITKFLIKHEDMLKTSILMIIVLVPYFLFQTNFVYELTNSPSWSIPLSKHRMSQRQVYFIFGYADEQYISAAKWLSNEINVKNVAIYAEPSSRTHELRAYGVIYVGYVEALSNVTQFNTRSIVYLNPLNVIEGTVVEGSFVWNVTDLQFLNDMNNVYTNGGSEILSTNTHNN
;
A
#
# COMPACT_ATOMS: atom_id res chain seq x y z
N THR A 1 0.02 -15.41 -17.35
CA THR A 1 0.96 -14.26 -17.33
C THR A 1 2.22 -14.61 -18.12
N THR A 2 3.02 -13.64 -18.57
CA THR A 2 4.30 -13.91 -19.27
C THR A 2 5.23 -14.81 -18.46
N TYR A 3 5.23 -14.68 -17.12
CA TYR A 3 5.98 -15.58 -16.23
C TYR A 3 5.45 -17.02 -16.21
N TYR A 4 4.13 -17.22 -16.23
CA TYR A 4 3.54 -18.56 -16.40
C TYR A 4 3.95 -19.16 -17.76
N LEU A 5 3.92 -18.36 -18.83
CA LEU A 5 4.28 -18.82 -20.17
C LEU A 5 5.79 -19.13 -20.32
N LEU A 6 6.67 -18.38 -19.65
CA LEU A 6 8.12 -18.52 -19.79
C LEU A 6 8.75 -19.47 -18.76
N LEU A 7 8.23 -19.50 -17.53
CA LEU A 7 8.81 -20.26 -16.42
C LEU A 7 7.98 -21.48 -16.04
N ASN A 8 6.82 -21.68 -16.67
CA ASN A 8 5.83 -22.70 -16.29
C ASN A 8 5.48 -22.68 -14.79
N LEU A 9 5.60 -21.51 -14.15
CA LEU A 9 5.30 -21.31 -12.74
C LEU A 9 3.83 -20.96 -12.58
N ASP A 10 3.18 -21.60 -11.61
CA ASP A 10 1.81 -21.27 -11.22
C ASP A 10 1.66 -19.77 -10.93
N SER A 11 0.62 -19.16 -11.49
CA SER A 11 0.41 -17.71 -11.39
C SER A 11 0.23 -17.28 -9.94
N ILE A 12 -0.33 -18.14 -9.09
CA ILE A 12 -0.48 -17.88 -7.66
C ILE A 12 0.90 -17.79 -6.98
N LEU A 13 1.83 -18.69 -7.30
CA LEU A 13 3.20 -18.65 -6.76
C LEU A 13 3.94 -17.39 -7.21
N VAL A 14 3.75 -16.96 -8.47
CA VAL A 14 4.32 -15.71 -8.96
C VAL A 14 3.82 -14.53 -8.13
N PHE A 15 2.50 -14.40 -7.94
CA PHE A 15 1.93 -13.28 -7.19
C PHE A 15 2.17 -13.33 -5.68
N LYS A 16 2.30 -14.52 -5.07
CA LYS A 16 2.53 -14.65 -3.62
C LYS A 16 4.01 -14.57 -3.24
N LEU A 17 4.90 -15.20 -4.00
CA LEU A 17 6.30 -15.38 -3.61
C LEU A 17 7.26 -14.48 -4.38
N LEU A 18 7.15 -14.40 -5.71
CA LEU A 18 8.14 -13.68 -6.51
C LEU A 18 8.15 -12.18 -6.20
N TYR A 19 6.98 -11.54 -6.15
CA TYR A 19 6.88 -10.11 -5.83
C TYR A 19 7.38 -9.81 -4.41
N SER A 20 6.95 -10.61 -3.42
CA SER A 20 7.40 -10.50 -2.03
C SER A 20 8.92 -10.67 -1.90
N PHE A 21 9.51 -11.62 -2.65
CA PHE A 21 10.95 -11.81 -2.70
C PHE A 21 11.67 -10.58 -3.27
N LEU A 22 11.21 -10.03 -4.39
CA LEU A 22 11.77 -8.81 -4.97
C LEU A 22 11.63 -7.62 -4.01
N PHE A 23 10.51 -7.55 -3.28
CA PHE A 23 10.25 -6.50 -2.31
C PHE A 23 11.23 -6.51 -1.11
N THR A 24 11.78 -7.67 -0.75
CA THR A 24 12.82 -7.75 0.32
C THR A 24 14.10 -6.98 -0.05
N LEU A 25 14.32 -6.69 -1.34
CA LEU A 25 15.46 -5.89 -1.80
C LEU A 25 15.27 -4.39 -1.50
N VAL A 26 14.03 -3.93 -1.27
CA VAL A 26 13.73 -2.53 -0.94
C VAL A 26 14.39 -2.11 0.38
N PRO A 27 14.15 -2.79 1.52
CA PRO A 27 14.88 -2.51 2.76
C PRO A 27 16.41 -2.62 2.61
N LEU A 28 16.91 -3.60 1.85
CA LEU A 28 18.35 -3.76 1.64
C LEU A 28 18.95 -2.57 0.89
N GLY A 29 18.28 -2.09 -0.16
CA GLY A 29 18.72 -0.91 -0.90
C GLY A 29 18.66 0.36 -0.05
N LEU A 30 17.61 0.54 0.75
CA LEU A 30 17.48 1.67 1.69
C LEU A 30 18.58 1.62 2.77
N TYR A 31 18.90 0.44 3.31
CA TYR A 31 20.02 0.28 4.24
C TYR A 31 21.34 0.77 3.61
N ASN A 32 21.60 0.31 2.38
CA ASN A 32 22.82 0.65 1.66
C ASN A 32 22.89 2.14 1.28
N LEU A 33 21.74 2.77 1.05
CA LEU A 33 21.61 4.21 0.85
C LEU A 33 21.91 4.98 2.15
N TRP A 34 21.18 4.67 3.23
CA TRP A 34 21.21 5.43 4.48
C TRP A 34 22.52 5.28 5.25
N LYS A 35 23.19 4.13 5.17
CA LYS A 35 24.47 3.92 5.88
C LYS A 35 25.53 4.98 5.51
N ASN A 36 25.45 5.54 4.30
CA ASN A 36 26.36 6.59 3.86
C ASN A 36 26.09 7.92 4.59
N PHE A 37 24.88 8.15 5.08
CA PHE A 37 24.48 9.41 5.72
C PHE A 37 24.46 9.34 7.24
N VAL A 38 23.99 8.22 7.81
CA VAL A 38 23.80 8.06 9.27
C VAL A 38 24.68 6.98 9.89
N GLY A 39 25.47 6.24 9.09
CA GLY A 39 26.26 5.10 9.56
C GLY A 39 25.46 3.80 9.64
N GLU A 40 26.15 2.67 9.74
CA GLU A 40 25.57 1.33 9.61
C GLU A 40 24.51 1.01 10.66
N LYS A 41 24.79 1.29 11.94
CA LYS A 41 23.89 0.98 13.05
C LYS A 41 22.61 1.81 13.00
N PHE A 42 22.70 3.11 12.76
CA PHE A 42 21.52 3.95 12.65
C PHE A 42 20.72 3.62 11.39
N ALA A 43 21.36 3.33 10.26
CA ALA A 43 20.67 2.85 9.07
C ALA A 43 19.91 1.54 9.34
N PHE A 44 20.49 0.60 10.10
CA PHE A 44 19.81 -0.63 10.50
C PHE A 44 18.55 -0.35 11.35
N VAL A 45 18.65 0.54 12.34
CA VAL A 45 17.49 0.93 13.17
C VAL A 45 16.43 1.66 12.35
N SER A 46 16.82 2.52 11.40
CA SER A 46 15.89 3.18 10.48
C SER A 46 15.14 2.18 9.61
N ILE A 47 15.81 1.10 9.18
CA ILE A 47 15.18 0.01 8.43
C ILE A 47 14.19 -0.76 9.29
N PHE A 48 14.55 -1.05 10.54
CA PHE A 48 13.61 -1.67 11.47
C PHE A 48 12.36 -0.80 11.66
N PHE A 49 12.52 0.52 11.83
CA PHE A 49 11.40 1.46 11.89
C PHE A 49 10.54 1.43 10.62
N PHE A 50 11.17 1.53 9.44
CA PHE A 50 10.48 1.45 8.14
C PHE A 50 9.67 0.16 7.98
N MET A 51 10.27 -0.99 8.31
CA MET A 51 9.61 -2.29 8.23
C MET A 51 8.55 -2.52 9.33
N SER A 52 8.63 -1.77 10.43
CA SER A 52 7.65 -1.89 11.52
C SER A 52 6.31 -1.24 11.21
N PHE A 53 6.27 -0.35 10.22
CA PHE A 53 5.03 0.28 9.80
C PHE A 53 4.10 -0.71 9.11
N GLN A 54 2.81 -0.74 9.50
CA GLN A 54 1.85 -1.75 9.03
C GLN A 54 1.73 -1.81 7.50
N SER A 55 1.82 -0.67 6.79
CA SER A 55 1.71 -0.69 5.34
C SER A 55 2.81 -1.51 4.65
N PHE A 56 4.01 -1.64 5.25
CA PHE A 56 5.12 -2.43 4.69
C PHE A 56 4.79 -3.93 4.56
N TYR A 57 4.24 -4.56 5.60
CA TYR A 57 3.94 -6.01 5.59
C TYR A 57 2.44 -6.33 5.49
N GLY A 58 1.56 -5.34 5.61
CA GLY A 58 0.13 -5.49 5.43
C GLY A 58 -0.31 -5.10 4.03
N GLU A 59 -0.32 -3.80 3.75
CA GLU A 59 -0.85 -3.25 2.49
C GLU A 59 0.02 -3.62 1.28
N MET A 60 1.35 -3.49 1.38
CA MET A 60 2.23 -3.72 0.24
C MET A 60 2.15 -5.16 -0.27
N LEU A 61 1.90 -6.14 0.60
CA LEU A 61 1.73 -7.56 0.22
C LEU A 61 0.57 -7.80 -0.76
N GLY A 62 -0.41 -6.90 -0.82
CA GLY A 62 -1.50 -6.95 -1.80
C GLY A 62 -1.24 -6.18 -3.11
N ILE A 63 -0.18 -5.36 -3.18
CA ILE A 63 0.00 -4.35 -4.25
C ILE A 63 1.31 -4.62 -5.02
N ASN A 64 1.31 -5.69 -5.79
CA ASN A 64 2.47 -6.19 -6.55
C ASN A 64 3.13 -5.14 -7.48
N LYS A 65 2.33 -4.27 -8.12
CA LYS A 65 2.86 -3.19 -8.96
C LYS A 65 3.64 -2.15 -8.15
N GLN A 66 3.16 -1.84 -6.95
CA GLN A 66 3.79 -0.85 -6.07
C GLN A 66 5.10 -1.40 -5.50
N MET A 67 5.17 -2.68 -5.14
CA MET A 67 6.43 -3.33 -4.73
C MET A 67 7.55 -3.17 -5.77
N LEU A 68 7.23 -3.40 -7.06
CA LEU A 68 8.20 -3.19 -8.15
C LEU A 68 8.56 -1.71 -8.32
N GLY A 69 7.57 -0.83 -8.25
CA GLY A 69 7.81 0.61 -8.28
C GLY A 69 8.75 1.04 -7.16
N GLU A 70 8.53 0.58 -5.94
CA GLU A 70 9.35 0.89 -4.76
C GLU A 70 10.79 0.38 -4.92
N LEU A 71 10.98 -0.80 -5.51
CA LEU A 71 12.32 -1.29 -5.86
C LEU A 71 13.05 -0.32 -6.80
N PHE A 72 12.41 0.10 -7.89
CA PHE A 72 13.01 1.05 -8.82
C PHE A 72 13.20 2.44 -8.22
N LEU A 73 12.32 2.87 -7.31
CA LEU A 73 12.50 4.10 -6.55
C LEU A 73 13.78 4.06 -5.69
N VAL A 74 14.01 2.99 -4.92
CA VAL A 74 15.24 2.85 -4.12
C VAL A 74 16.48 2.85 -5.00
N LEU A 75 16.46 2.13 -6.12
CA LEU A 75 17.57 2.08 -7.07
C LEU A 75 17.86 3.46 -7.67
N LEU A 76 16.81 4.20 -8.05
CA LEU A 76 16.93 5.53 -8.62
C LEU A 76 17.46 6.54 -7.60
N LEU A 77 16.96 6.51 -6.35
CA LEU A 77 17.49 7.31 -5.23
C LEU A 77 18.97 6.98 -4.96
N THR A 78 19.33 5.70 -4.95
CA THR A 78 20.71 5.23 -4.76
C THR A 78 21.63 5.79 -5.83
N VAL A 79 21.22 5.74 -7.10
CA VAL A 79 22.04 6.27 -8.20
C VAL A 79 22.15 7.79 -8.11
N ILE A 80 21.04 8.51 -7.90
CA ILE A 80 21.04 9.98 -7.79
C ILE A 80 21.99 10.41 -6.68
N LEU A 81 21.85 9.86 -5.48
CA LEU A 81 22.60 10.28 -4.30
C LEU A 81 24.04 9.74 -4.24
N LYS A 82 24.47 8.93 -5.22
CA LYS A 82 25.85 8.42 -5.28
C LYS A 82 26.84 9.51 -5.73
N GLU A 83 27.80 9.82 -4.87
CA GLU A 83 28.80 10.88 -5.13
C GLU A 83 29.92 10.49 -6.11
N LYS A 84 30.34 9.23 -6.20
CA LYS A 84 31.50 8.84 -7.01
C LYS A 84 31.12 7.70 -7.92
N GLU A 85 30.89 8.00 -9.19
CA GLU A 85 30.59 7.03 -10.23
C GLU A 85 30.96 7.61 -11.60
N ASP A 86 31.24 6.72 -12.56
CA ASP A 86 31.34 7.09 -13.97
C ASP A 86 30.05 7.78 -14.46
N LYS A 87 30.20 8.94 -15.10
CA LYS A 87 29.07 9.79 -15.52
C LYS A 87 28.17 9.06 -16.51
N SER A 88 28.74 8.32 -17.46
CA SER A 88 27.98 7.61 -18.50
C SER A 88 27.18 6.46 -17.89
N LYS A 89 27.82 5.64 -17.03
CA LYS A 89 27.12 4.57 -16.29
C LYS A 89 25.99 5.12 -15.43
N LYS A 90 26.23 6.22 -14.73
CA LYS A 90 25.24 6.88 -13.89
C LYS A 90 24.01 7.34 -14.70
N ILE A 91 24.23 8.00 -15.83
CA ILE A 91 23.14 8.45 -16.73
C ILE A 91 22.35 7.25 -17.26
N MET A 92 23.04 6.20 -17.72
CA MET A 92 22.39 5.00 -18.25
C MET A 92 21.50 4.34 -17.18
N CYS A 93 22.01 4.17 -15.95
CA CYS A 93 21.23 3.62 -14.84
C CYS A 93 20.05 4.52 -14.48
N MET A 94 20.23 5.85 -14.43
CA MET A 94 19.14 6.78 -14.15
C MET A 94 18.02 6.68 -15.18
N LEU A 95 18.35 6.65 -16.47
CA LEU A 95 17.35 6.51 -17.54
C LEU A 95 16.63 5.15 -17.47
N PHE A 96 17.38 4.07 -17.29
CA PHE A 96 16.81 2.73 -17.18
C PHE A 96 15.86 2.59 -15.98
N PHE A 97 16.29 3.01 -14.79
CA PHE A 97 15.45 2.96 -13.60
C PHE A 97 14.27 3.94 -13.66
N SER A 98 14.42 5.08 -14.34
CA SER A 98 13.30 6.00 -14.59
C SER A 98 12.22 5.35 -15.44
N PHE A 99 12.60 4.75 -16.57
CA PHE A 99 11.67 4.01 -17.43
C PHE A 99 11.02 2.85 -16.66
N ALA A 100 11.81 2.08 -15.91
CA ALA A 100 11.30 0.95 -15.13
C ALA A 100 10.30 1.39 -14.05
N LEU A 101 10.54 2.51 -13.36
CA LEU A 101 9.62 3.10 -12.39
C LEU A 101 8.29 3.51 -13.04
N ILE A 102 8.36 4.24 -14.16
CA ILE A 102 7.21 4.72 -14.94
C ILE A 102 6.31 3.56 -15.40
N VAL A 103 6.91 2.50 -15.95
CA VAL A 103 6.17 1.33 -16.42
C VAL A 103 5.60 0.51 -15.25
N SER A 104 6.27 0.49 -14.10
CA SER A 104 5.86 -0.32 -12.94
C SER A 104 4.68 0.30 -12.18
N HIS A 105 4.72 1.60 -11.88
CA HIS A 105 3.68 2.24 -11.05
C HIS A 105 3.51 3.73 -11.33
N TYR A 106 2.33 4.12 -11.84
CA TYR A 106 2.07 5.50 -12.29
C TYR A 106 2.14 6.53 -11.16
N ALA A 107 1.46 6.29 -10.03
CA ALA A 107 1.43 7.27 -8.94
C ALA A 107 2.81 7.48 -8.30
N LEU A 108 3.66 6.44 -8.27
CA LEU A 108 4.99 6.55 -7.69
C LEU A 108 5.93 7.32 -8.61
N ALA A 109 5.75 7.17 -9.93
CA ALA A 109 6.45 7.98 -10.92
C ALA A 109 6.04 9.45 -10.85
N GLU A 110 4.76 9.77 -10.63
CA GLU A 110 4.28 11.15 -10.43
C GLU A 110 4.83 11.76 -9.14
N ILE A 111 4.80 11.02 -8.02
CA ILE A 111 5.41 11.45 -6.76
C ILE A 111 6.89 11.70 -6.96
N PHE A 112 7.60 10.81 -7.65
CA PHE A 112 9.02 10.98 -7.92
C PHE A 112 9.28 12.20 -8.82
N LEU A 113 8.48 12.42 -9.87
CA LEU A 113 8.55 13.61 -10.71
C LEU A 113 8.36 14.90 -9.87
N PHE A 114 7.40 14.91 -8.95
CA PHE A 114 7.18 16.04 -8.04
C PHE A 114 8.41 16.29 -7.16
N LEU A 115 8.98 15.25 -6.56
CA LEU A 115 10.17 15.35 -5.71
C LEU A 115 11.37 15.92 -6.48
N ILE A 116 11.69 15.39 -7.67
CA ILE A 116 12.83 15.88 -8.46
C ILE A 116 12.57 17.29 -9.04
N SER A 117 11.32 17.62 -9.38
CA SER A 117 10.96 18.96 -9.84
C SER A 117 11.14 19.99 -8.73
N PHE A 118 10.74 19.65 -7.50
CA PHE A 118 11.00 20.51 -6.34
C PHE A 118 12.50 20.69 -6.11
N VAL A 119 13.29 19.62 -6.13
CA VAL A 119 14.76 19.69 -5.99
C VAL A 119 15.36 20.60 -7.06
N LEU A 120 14.91 20.49 -8.31
CA LEU A 120 15.35 21.34 -9.41
C LEU A 120 15.01 22.82 -9.17
N ILE A 121 13.75 23.12 -8.86
CA ILE A 121 13.27 24.49 -8.60
C ILE A 121 14.02 25.11 -7.42
N ALA A 122 14.14 24.38 -6.31
CA ALA A 122 14.88 24.83 -5.13
C ALA A 122 16.37 25.08 -5.43
N SER A 123 17.00 24.24 -6.26
CA SER A 123 18.38 24.41 -6.70
C SER A 123 18.58 25.68 -7.54
N ILE A 124 17.62 25.99 -8.42
CA ILE A 124 17.60 27.22 -9.22
C ILE A 124 17.40 28.44 -8.31
N LEU A 125 16.41 28.42 -7.42
CA LEU A 125 16.09 29.52 -6.51
C LEU A 125 17.25 29.83 -5.55
N THR A 126 17.92 28.80 -5.04
CA THR A 126 19.08 28.96 -4.14
C THR A 126 20.39 29.26 -4.89
N ARG A 127 20.36 29.37 -6.22
CA ARG A 127 21.51 29.56 -7.11
C ARG A 127 22.64 28.55 -6.87
N LYS A 128 22.26 27.33 -6.48
CA LYS A 128 23.16 26.22 -6.17
C LYS A 128 22.73 25.03 -7.01
N PRO A 129 23.34 24.82 -8.20
CA PRO A 129 22.90 23.76 -9.09
C PRO A 129 23.02 22.40 -8.40
N SER A 130 21.97 21.58 -8.56
CA SER A 130 22.03 20.16 -8.24
C SER A 130 23.03 19.48 -9.17
N ARG A 131 23.73 18.48 -8.64
CA ARG A 131 24.73 17.71 -9.37
C ARG A 131 24.08 16.71 -10.34
N ASN A 132 23.00 16.07 -9.92
CA ASN A 132 22.41 14.92 -10.61
C ASN A 132 20.98 15.21 -11.11
N VAL A 133 20.22 16.02 -10.39
CA VAL A 133 18.87 16.47 -10.77
C VAL A 133 18.99 17.70 -11.67
N THR A 134 19.31 17.45 -12.94
CA THR A 134 19.45 18.48 -13.97
C THR A 134 18.11 18.77 -14.67
N PRO A 135 17.91 19.95 -15.29
CA PRO A 135 16.74 20.23 -16.12
C PRO A 135 16.53 19.17 -17.20
N THR A 136 17.61 18.71 -17.84
CA THR A 136 17.56 17.65 -18.85
C THR A 136 17.01 16.35 -18.29
N PHE A 137 17.47 15.93 -17.10
CA PHE A 137 16.96 14.71 -16.48
C PHE A 137 15.46 14.80 -16.15
N VAL A 138 15.01 15.91 -15.56
CA VAL A 138 13.60 16.12 -15.22
C VAL A 138 12.74 16.15 -16.49
N LEU A 139 13.18 16.86 -17.54
CA LEU A 139 12.48 16.90 -18.82
C LEU A 139 12.42 15.51 -19.48
N CYS A 140 13.53 14.76 -19.51
CA CYS A 140 13.52 13.39 -20.03
C CYS A 140 12.57 12.48 -19.25
N PHE A 141 12.58 12.54 -17.91
CA PHE A 141 11.65 11.77 -17.08
C PHE A 141 10.20 12.11 -17.42
N LEU A 142 9.87 13.40 -17.47
CA LEU A 142 8.55 13.90 -17.83
C LEU A 142 8.13 13.42 -19.22
N THR A 143 8.99 13.57 -20.24
CA THR A 143 8.69 13.14 -21.61
C THR A 143 8.42 11.64 -21.69
N ILE A 144 9.28 10.81 -21.08
CA ILE A 144 9.09 9.34 -21.09
C ILE A 144 7.77 8.98 -20.41
N MET A 145 7.46 9.62 -19.27
CA MET A 145 6.25 9.37 -18.50
C MET A 145 4.99 9.70 -19.30
N PHE A 146 4.91 10.90 -19.88
CA PHE A 146 3.77 11.33 -20.68
C PHE A 146 3.60 10.49 -21.94
N VAL A 147 4.69 10.21 -22.68
CA VAL A 147 4.64 9.35 -23.86
C VAL A 147 4.10 7.97 -23.48
N TRP A 148 4.63 7.35 -22.43
CA TRP A 148 4.17 6.04 -22.00
C TRP A 148 2.68 6.03 -21.62
N TYR A 149 2.21 6.96 -20.80
CA TYR A 149 0.81 6.97 -20.35
C TYR A 149 -0.19 7.36 -21.44
N ILE A 150 0.16 8.27 -22.36
CA ILE A 150 -0.71 8.59 -23.51
C ILE A 150 -0.95 7.33 -24.35
N TYR A 151 0.11 6.59 -24.69
CA TYR A 151 -0.02 5.43 -25.58
C TYR A 151 -0.55 4.16 -24.91
N THR A 152 -0.28 3.96 -23.61
CA THR A 152 -0.66 2.71 -22.93
C THR A 152 -1.99 2.79 -22.18
N SER A 153 -2.40 3.99 -21.76
CA SER A 153 -3.60 4.17 -20.95
C SER A 153 -4.60 5.17 -21.52
N SER A 154 -4.40 5.61 -22.77
CA SER A 154 -5.24 6.65 -23.41
C SER A 154 -5.39 7.90 -22.52
N SER A 155 -4.30 8.32 -21.88
CA SER A 155 -4.26 9.50 -20.98
C SER A 155 -5.09 9.40 -19.70
N SER A 156 -5.67 8.24 -19.35
CA SER A 156 -6.47 8.08 -18.12
C SER A 156 -5.73 8.45 -16.83
N VAL A 157 -4.40 8.28 -16.79
CA VAL A 157 -3.56 8.73 -15.67
C VAL A 157 -3.58 10.25 -15.53
N PHE A 158 -3.54 10.98 -16.65
CA PHE A 158 -3.63 12.43 -16.64
C PHE A 158 -5.02 12.91 -16.22
N ASP A 159 -6.08 12.23 -16.68
CA ASP A 159 -7.46 12.53 -16.24
C ASP A 159 -7.64 12.30 -14.73
N ALA A 160 -7.03 11.24 -14.19
CA ALA A 160 -7.00 10.99 -12.75
C ALA A 160 -6.29 12.12 -12.00
N PHE A 161 -5.12 12.57 -12.48
CA PHE A 161 -4.40 13.70 -11.88
C PHE A 161 -5.23 15.00 -11.88
N LEU A 162 -5.93 15.31 -12.97
CA LEU A 162 -6.84 16.47 -13.03
C LEU A 162 -8.01 16.33 -12.05
N THR A 163 -8.61 15.15 -11.98
CA THR A 163 -9.71 14.85 -11.05
C THR A 163 -9.28 15.01 -9.59
N PHE A 164 -8.08 14.53 -9.26
CA PHE A 164 -7.46 14.70 -7.94
C PHE A 164 -7.21 16.17 -7.61
N GLY A 165 -6.64 16.93 -8.55
CA GLY A 165 -6.43 18.36 -8.40
C GLY A 165 -7.74 19.12 -8.18
N GLN A 166 -8.79 18.78 -8.93
CA GLN A 166 -10.11 19.38 -8.78
C GLN A 166 -10.75 19.04 -7.43
N ARG A 167 -10.61 17.80 -6.95
CA ARG A 167 -11.07 17.40 -5.62
C ARG A 167 -10.41 18.23 -4.52
N VAL A 168 -9.08 18.30 -4.51
CA VAL A 168 -8.34 19.09 -3.53
C VAL A 168 -8.72 20.57 -3.62
N TYR A 169 -8.80 21.13 -4.83
CA TYR A 169 -9.19 22.53 -5.05
C TYR A 169 -10.59 22.85 -4.49
N ASN A 170 -11.57 21.98 -4.73
CA ASN A 170 -12.93 22.17 -4.24
C ASN A 170 -13.00 22.12 -2.71
N GLU A 171 -12.17 21.30 -2.08
CA GLU A 171 -12.11 21.16 -0.61
C GLU A 171 -11.29 22.28 0.08
N LEU A 172 -10.52 23.09 -0.68
CA LEU A 172 -9.74 24.21 -0.11
C LEU A 172 -10.59 25.27 0.60
N GLY A 173 -11.88 25.40 0.26
CA GLY A 173 -12.80 26.29 0.98
C GLY A 173 -12.90 25.97 2.47
N ASP A 174 -12.72 24.69 2.82
CA ASP A 174 -12.76 24.18 4.20
C ASP A 174 -11.37 24.09 4.84
N PHE A 175 -10.38 24.83 4.34
CA PHE A 175 -9.01 24.78 4.85
C PHE A 175 -8.92 25.12 6.34
N PHE A 176 -9.68 26.09 6.85
CA PHE A 176 -9.66 26.44 8.28
C PHE A 176 -10.60 25.58 9.14
N ASN A 177 -11.43 24.73 8.54
CA ASN A 177 -12.27 23.80 9.26
C ASN A 177 -11.50 22.52 9.57
N LEU A 178 -11.21 22.26 10.85
CA LEU A 178 -10.46 21.06 11.23
C LEU A 178 -11.28 19.77 11.04
N GLN A 179 -12.61 19.85 11.13
CA GLN A 179 -13.52 18.70 11.01
C GLN A 179 -13.69 18.22 9.56
N SER A 180 -13.28 19.03 8.56
CA SER A 180 -13.29 18.62 7.16
C SER A 180 -12.14 17.69 6.79
N ARG A 181 -11.20 17.46 7.70
CA ARG A 181 -10.10 16.51 7.50
C ARG A 181 -10.60 15.08 7.51
N GLU A 182 -9.88 14.23 6.80
CA GLU A 182 -10.22 12.82 6.69
C GLU A 182 -10.12 12.09 8.03
N PRO A 183 -10.89 11.00 8.22
CA PRO A 183 -10.89 10.23 9.47
C PRO A 183 -9.50 9.82 9.94
N GLU A 184 -8.62 9.42 9.03
CA GLU A 184 -7.24 9.04 9.34
C GLU A 184 -6.43 10.20 9.92
N VAL A 185 -6.62 11.42 9.39
CA VAL A 185 -5.95 12.64 9.89
C VAL A 185 -6.54 13.03 11.24
N LEU A 186 -7.87 13.03 11.39
CA LEU A 186 -8.54 13.31 12.66
C LEU A 186 -8.10 12.34 13.77
N ARG A 187 -7.93 11.06 13.41
CA ARG A 187 -7.38 10.03 14.29
C ARG A 187 -5.95 10.32 14.70
N GLY A 188 -5.10 10.68 13.74
CA GLY A 188 -3.70 11.06 13.97
C GLY A 188 -3.55 12.34 14.79
N LEU A 189 -4.52 13.25 14.72
CA LEU A 189 -4.58 14.45 15.57
C LEU A 189 -5.17 14.18 16.97
N GLY A 190 -5.61 12.95 17.25
CA GLY A 190 -6.24 12.58 18.51
C GLY A 190 -7.67 13.10 18.71
N LEU A 191 -8.34 13.54 17.63
CA LEU A 191 -9.71 14.06 17.66
C LEU A 191 -10.77 12.95 17.60
N GLU A 192 -10.40 11.76 17.09
CA GLU A 192 -11.21 10.55 17.18
C GLU A 192 -10.83 9.76 18.45
N GLN A 193 -11.80 9.36 19.27
CA GLN A 193 -11.51 8.59 20.48
C GLN A 193 -10.93 7.20 20.12
N PRO A 194 -9.91 6.70 20.84
CA PRO A 194 -9.40 5.36 20.65
C PRO A 194 -10.43 4.33 21.15
N PRO A 195 -10.69 3.23 20.40
CA PRO A 195 -11.71 2.26 20.78
C PRO A 195 -11.34 1.47 22.04
N THR A 196 -10.04 1.32 22.34
CA THR A 196 -9.55 0.68 23.57
C THR A 196 -8.34 1.42 24.14
N ILE A 197 -8.01 1.12 25.41
CA ILE A 197 -6.78 1.61 26.05
C ILE A 197 -5.51 1.18 25.28
N TRP A 198 -5.54 0.00 24.64
CA TRP A 198 -4.41 -0.51 23.86
C TRP A 198 -4.23 0.30 22.58
N ASN A 199 -5.32 0.76 21.95
CA ASN A 199 -5.24 1.67 20.81
C ASN A 199 -4.69 3.04 21.24
N LEU A 200 -5.01 3.52 22.45
CA LEU A 200 -4.40 4.74 22.98
C LEU A 200 -2.88 4.58 23.13
N ILE A 201 -2.43 3.49 23.76
CA ILE A 201 -1.00 3.22 23.93
C ILE A 201 -0.29 3.07 22.57
N SER A 202 -0.91 2.37 21.62
CA SER A 202 -0.41 2.26 20.25
C SER A 202 -0.23 3.62 19.59
N ARG A 203 -1.18 4.55 19.77
CA ARG A 203 -1.08 5.92 19.25
C ARG A 203 0.05 6.70 19.91
N ILE A 204 0.28 6.54 21.22
CA ILE A 204 1.40 7.16 21.93
C ILE A 204 2.73 6.76 21.28
N PHE A 205 2.95 5.48 20.99
CA PHE A 205 4.17 5.04 20.31
C PHE A 205 4.28 5.61 18.89
N ALA A 206 3.19 5.70 18.14
CA ALA A 206 3.19 6.36 16.83
C ALA A 206 3.58 7.85 16.93
N TYR A 207 2.98 8.60 17.86
CA TYR A 207 3.30 10.00 18.11
C TYR A 207 4.74 10.20 18.55
N ILE A 208 5.30 9.29 19.35
CA ILE A 208 6.73 9.34 19.70
C ILE A 208 7.58 9.22 18.43
N THR A 209 7.31 8.27 17.54
CA THR A 209 8.09 8.12 16.30
C THR A 209 7.98 9.35 15.39
N GLU A 210 6.80 9.94 15.25
CA GLU A 210 6.60 11.17 14.47
C GLU A 210 7.30 12.39 15.12
N ALA A 211 7.20 12.53 16.43
CA ALA A 211 7.91 13.58 17.18
C ALA A 211 9.44 13.44 17.01
N LEU A 212 9.97 12.21 17.04
CA LEU A 212 11.38 11.95 16.76
C LEU A 212 11.77 12.35 15.33
N ILE A 213 10.93 12.10 14.32
CA ILE A 213 11.17 12.58 12.95
C ILE A 213 11.27 14.11 12.91
N VAL A 214 10.35 14.82 13.58
CA VAL A 214 10.36 16.29 13.64
C VAL A 214 11.61 16.82 14.37
N VAL A 215 11.95 16.23 15.52
CA VAL A 215 13.18 16.59 16.26
C VAL A 215 14.42 16.31 15.42
N GLY A 216 14.46 15.18 14.71
CA GLY A 216 15.54 14.83 13.80
C GLY A 216 15.68 15.84 12.66
N PHE A 217 14.56 16.26 12.06
CA PHE A 217 14.54 17.29 11.02
C PHE A 217 15.09 18.65 11.52
N ILE A 218 14.68 19.07 12.72
CA ILE A 218 15.21 20.30 13.33
C ILE A 218 16.71 20.14 13.61
N TYR A 219 17.13 18.98 14.13
CA TYR A 219 18.52 18.70 14.48
C TYR A 219 19.45 18.74 13.26
N ILE A 220 19.06 18.16 12.12
CA ILE A 220 19.89 18.19 10.90
C ILE A 220 20.15 19.63 10.42
N ILE A 221 19.17 20.53 10.58
CA ILE A 221 19.30 21.95 10.21
C ILE A 221 20.21 22.69 11.20
N LEU A 222 19.99 22.50 12.50
CA LEU A 222 20.74 23.19 13.55
C LEU A 222 22.21 22.76 13.63
N LYS A 223 22.48 21.45 13.49
CA LYS A 223 23.83 20.89 13.60
C LYS A 223 24.53 20.69 12.27
N ARG A 224 23.85 20.93 11.15
CA ARG A 224 24.38 20.77 9.78
C ARG A 224 25.07 19.41 9.60
N THR A 225 24.33 18.34 9.90
CA THR A 225 24.82 16.95 9.80
C THR A 225 25.17 16.58 8.35
N LYS A 226 25.71 15.36 8.14
CA LYS A 226 26.04 14.87 6.79
C LYS A 226 24.86 14.95 5.82
N ILE A 227 23.63 14.68 6.27
CA ILE A 227 22.41 14.85 5.46
C ILE A 227 22.27 16.29 4.97
N TYR A 228 22.49 17.27 5.84
CA TYR A 228 22.43 18.69 5.48
C TYR A 228 23.53 19.08 4.48
N SER A 229 24.74 18.53 4.62
CA SER A 229 25.84 18.75 3.68
C SER A 229 25.51 18.23 2.27
N GLU A 230 24.77 17.13 2.20
CA GLU A 230 24.35 16.45 0.97
C GLU A 230 23.07 17.10 0.41
N LYS A 231 23.26 18.22 -0.29
CA LYS A 231 22.17 19.12 -0.72
C LYS A 231 20.97 18.43 -1.36
N GLU A 232 21.20 17.46 -2.25
CA GLU A 232 20.11 16.76 -2.93
C GLU A 232 19.28 15.94 -1.95
N TYR A 233 19.94 15.23 -1.03
CA TYR A 233 19.25 14.47 -0.02
C TYR A 233 18.54 15.38 0.99
N PHE A 234 19.17 16.49 1.39
CA PHE A 234 18.52 17.49 2.24
C PHE A 234 17.26 18.09 1.59
N LEU A 235 17.31 18.43 0.30
CA LEU A 235 16.14 18.97 -0.41
C LEU A 235 15.02 17.93 -0.54
N LEU A 236 15.36 16.66 -0.77
CA LEU A 236 14.40 15.54 -0.72
C LEU A 236 13.75 15.41 0.66
N VAL A 237 14.56 15.43 1.73
CA VAL A 237 14.06 15.42 3.12
C VAL A 237 13.14 16.61 3.37
N PHE A 238 13.54 17.81 2.94
CA PHE A 238 12.77 19.04 3.13
C PHE A 238 11.40 18.97 2.46
N VAL A 239 11.34 18.57 1.18
CA VAL A 239 10.05 18.44 0.48
C VAL A 239 9.20 17.31 1.06
N SER A 240 9.80 16.19 1.50
CA SER A 240 9.07 15.12 2.17
C SER A 240 8.43 15.57 3.49
N MET A 241 9.14 16.39 4.28
CA MET A 241 8.57 16.99 5.49
C MET A 241 7.45 18.00 5.19
N LEU A 242 7.60 18.79 4.12
CA LEU A 242 6.52 19.68 3.67
C LEU A 242 5.29 18.90 3.22
N LEU A 243 5.46 17.82 2.48
CA LEU A 243 4.37 16.94 2.05
C LEU A 243 3.68 16.27 3.23
N LEU A 244 4.42 15.82 4.24
CA LEU A 244 3.85 15.28 5.47
C LEU A 244 2.97 16.33 6.19
N GLY A 245 3.45 17.57 6.29
CA GLY A 245 2.65 18.67 6.82
C GLY A 245 1.43 18.99 5.95
N ALA A 246 1.58 18.95 4.63
CA ALA A 246 0.49 19.20 3.69
C ALA A 246 -0.63 18.15 3.79
N LEU A 247 -0.29 16.87 4.00
CA LEU A 247 -1.29 15.80 4.22
C LEU A 247 -2.18 16.04 5.44
N ILE A 248 -1.65 16.72 6.47
CA ILE A 248 -2.41 17.06 7.67
C ILE A 248 -3.18 18.38 7.45
N ALA A 249 -2.52 19.34 6.78
CA ALA A 249 -3.02 20.70 6.66
C ALA A 249 -4.03 20.90 5.52
N ILE A 250 -4.02 20.12 4.45
CA ILE A 250 -4.86 20.34 3.26
C ILE A 250 -5.99 19.29 3.23
N PRO A 251 -7.28 19.69 3.28
CA PRO A 251 -8.40 18.75 3.18
C PRO A 251 -8.42 18.07 1.80
N GLY A 252 -8.82 16.79 1.78
CA GLY A 252 -8.95 15.99 0.55
C GLY A 252 -7.65 15.39 0.05
N LEU A 253 -6.50 15.96 0.46
CA LEU A 253 -5.20 15.51 0.01
C LEU A 253 -4.85 14.14 0.58
N SER A 254 -5.19 13.87 1.84
CA SER A 254 -4.81 12.61 2.50
C SER A 254 -5.64 11.42 2.00
N SER A 255 -6.94 11.62 1.70
CA SER A 255 -7.77 10.62 1.01
C SER A 255 -7.24 10.35 -0.41
N THR A 256 -6.94 11.41 -1.15
CA THR A 256 -6.48 11.34 -2.55
C THR A 256 -5.15 10.60 -2.67
N MET A 257 -4.19 10.93 -1.80
CA MET A 257 -2.86 10.32 -1.80
C MET A 257 -2.82 8.97 -1.09
N ASN A 258 -3.89 8.57 -0.39
CA ASN A 258 -3.93 7.44 0.53
C ASN A 258 -2.85 7.60 1.63
N MET A 259 -3.23 8.24 2.73
CA MET A 259 -2.33 8.68 3.80
C MET A 259 -1.33 7.62 4.27
N THR A 260 -1.77 6.36 4.46
CA THR A 260 -0.91 5.28 4.96
C THR A 260 0.17 4.93 3.94
N ARG A 261 -0.19 4.70 2.67
CA ARG A 261 0.78 4.41 1.61
C ARG A 261 1.67 5.60 1.29
N PHE A 262 1.13 6.82 1.33
CA PHE A 262 1.94 8.00 1.07
C PHE A 262 2.97 8.23 2.17
N TYR A 263 2.59 8.05 3.45
CA TYR A 263 3.53 8.10 4.56
C TYR A 263 4.64 7.05 4.41
N HIS A 264 4.28 5.80 4.05
CA HIS A 264 5.25 4.75 3.73
C HIS A 264 6.25 5.17 2.66
N ILE A 265 5.79 5.79 1.56
CA ILE A 265 6.66 6.31 0.50
C ILE A 265 7.59 7.42 1.04
N LEU A 266 7.07 8.34 1.86
CA LEU A 266 7.89 9.40 2.46
C LEU A 266 8.99 8.81 3.38
N LEU A 267 8.71 7.71 4.08
CA LEU A 267 9.69 7.03 4.94
C LEU A 267 10.95 6.54 4.19
N PHE A 268 10.90 6.34 2.87
CA PHE A 268 12.10 6.05 2.05
C PHE A 268 13.17 7.14 2.19
N ILE A 269 12.72 8.37 2.46
CA ILE A 269 13.56 9.55 2.57
C ILE A 269 13.75 9.93 4.04
N ILE A 270 12.67 9.94 4.84
CA ILE A 270 12.66 10.54 6.19
C ILE A 270 12.81 9.56 7.35
N ALA A 271 12.75 8.24 7.15
CA ALA A 271 12.92 7.27 8.25
C ALA A 271 14.22 7.46 9.07
N PRO A 272 15.38 7.84 8.47
CA PRO A 272 16.59 8.14 9.24
C PRO A 272 16.44 9.28 10.25
N LEU A 273 15.50 10.20 10.04
CA LEU A 273 15.26 11.31 10.97
C LEU A 273 14.75 10.83 12.32
N CYS A 274 14.00 9.72 12.38
CA CYS A 274 13.52 9.14 13.64
C CYS A 274 14.71 8.78 14.56
N VAL A 275 15.74 8.13 14.00
CA VAL A 275 16.94 7.74 14.76
C VAL A 275 17.79 8.97 15.13
N ILE A 276 17.95 9.91 14.20
CA ILE A 276 18.66 11.18 14.46
C ILE A 276 17.94 11.99 15.56
N GLY A 277 16.61 11.97 15.60
CA GLY A 277 15.83 12.60 16.66
C GLY A 277 16.13 12.01 18.04
N ALA A 278 16.18 10.67 18.13
CA ALA A 278 16.50 9.99 19.37
C ALA A 278 17.95 10.24 19.81
N GLU A 279 18.88 10.27 18.85
CA GLU A 279 20.27 10.65 19.08
C GLU A 279 20.35 12.09 19.64
N SER A 280 19.64 13.03 19.03
CA SER A 280 19.59 14.43 19.47
C SER A 280 19.10 14.56 20.92
N ILE A 281 18.01 13.86 21.27
CA ILE A 281 17.47 13.85 22.65
C ILE A 281 18.47 13.23 23.62
N THR A 282 19.10 12.11 23.25
CA THR A 282 20.10 11.44 24.09
C THR A 282 21.29 12.38 24.37
N LYS A 283 21.81 13.04 23.34
CA LYS A 283 22.90 14.02 23.45
C LYS A 283 22.51 15.20 24.35
N PHE A 284 21.28 15.69 24.23
CA PHE A 284 20.79 16.79 25.07
C PHE A 284 20.71 16.40 26.55
N LEU A 285 20.20 15.21 26.86
CA LEU A 285 20.04 14.73 28.24
C LEU A 285 21.37 14.38 28.92
N ILE A 286 22.29 13.77 28.18
CA ILE A 286 23.51 13.16 28.74
C ILE A 286 24.75 14.05 28.51
N LYS A 287 24.62 15.10 27.70
CA LYS A 287 25.66 16.05 27.30
C LYS A 287 26.85 15.43 26.54
N HIS A 288 26.79 14.14 26.22
CA HIS A 288 27.76 13.41 25.40
C HIS A 288 27.05 12.51 24.39
N GLU A 289 27.77 12.18 23.31
CA GLU A 289 27.30 11.21 22.32
C GLU A 289 27.41 9.80 22.89
N ASP A 290 26.27 9.15 23.13
CA ASP A 290 26.22 7.79 23.67
C ASP A 290 25.34 6.91 22.79
N MET A 291 26.01 6.24 21.84
CA MET A 291 25.36 5.38 20.86
C MET A 291 24.58 4.23 21.51
N LEU A 292 25.08 3.69 22.63
CA LEU A 292 24.44 2.57 23.32
C LEU A 292 23.10 3.03 23.89
N LYS A 293 23.07 4.20 24.53
CA LYS A 293 21.83 4.74 25.10
C LYS A 293 20.81 5.17 24.04
N THR A 294 21.26 5.73 22.91
CA THR A 294 20.36 5.99 21.78
C THR A 294 19.76 4.69 21.24
N SER A 295 20.57 3.62 21.14
CA SER A 295 20.07 2.30 20.72
C SER A 295 19.05 1.74 21.70
N ILE A 296 19.29 1.87 23.01
CA ILE A 296 18.32 1.46 24.06
C ILE A 296 17.02 2.25 23.93
N LEU A 297 17.09 3.57 23.77
CA LEU A 297 15.90 4.41 23.58
C LEU A 297 15.10 3.96 22.35
N MET A 298 15.79 3.70 21.24
CA MET A 298 15.14 3.20 20.03
C MET A 298 14.52 1.82 20.21
N ILE A 299 15.14 0.91 20.98
CA ILE A 299 14.54 -0.39 21.30
C ILE A 299 13.27 -0.22 22.12
N ILE A 300 13.31 0.63 23.16
CA ILE A 300 12.16 0.91 24.03
C ILE A 300 10.98 1.50 23.25
N VAL A 301 11.24 2.28 22.20
CA VAL A 301 10.19 2.87 21.35
C VAL A 301 9.73 1.91 20.26
N LEU A 302 10.67 1.35 19.48
CA LEU A 302 10.35 0.61 18.26
C LEU A 302 9.86 -0.81 18.51
N VAL A 303 10.30 -1.49 19.59
CA VAL A 303 9.81 -2.84 19.87
C VAL A 303 8.31 -2.81 20.23
N PRO A 304 7.84 -1.99 21.18
CA PRO A 304 6.40 -1.87 21.42
C PRO A 304 5.65 -1.36 20.20
N TYR A 305 6.18 -0.36 19.48
CA TYR A 305 5.59 0.12 18.23
C TYR A 305 5.36 -1.03 17.25
N PHE A 306 6.40 -1.84 16.98
CA PHE A 306 6.30 -3.02 16.12
C PHE A 306 5.23 -4.01 16.60
N LEU A 307 5.21 -4.34 17.88
CA LEU A 307 4.23 -5.28 18.46
C LEU A 307 2.78 -4.79 18.37
N PHE A 308 2.57 -3.47 18.47
CA PHE A 308 1.25 -2.87 18.25
C PHE A 308 0.87 -2.88 16.77
N GLN A 309 1.79 -2.49 15.89
CA GLN A 309 1.54 -2.45 14.44
C GLN A 309 1.21 -3.85 13.91
N THR A 310 1.95 -4.90 14.35
CA THR A 310 1.69 -6.29 13.92
C THR A 310 0.41 -6.89 14.53
N ASN A 311 -0.29 -6.11 15.36
CA ASN A 311 -1.46 -6.49 16.13
C ASN A 311 -1.21 -7.60 17.16
N PHE A 312 0.05 -7.92 17.46
CA PHE A 312 0.41 -8.92 18.46
C PHE A 312 -0.15 -8.58 19.85
N VAL A 313 -0.07 -7.31 20.25
CA VAL A 313 -0.63 -6.86 21.54
C VAL A 313 -2.15 -7.03 21.57
N TYR A 314 -2.85 -6.72 20.47
CA TYR A 314 -4.31 -6.87 20.41
C TYR A 314 -4.75 -8.33 20.45
N GLU A 315 -3.93 -9.25 19.93
CA GLU A 315 -4.16 -10.68 20.11
C GLU A 315 -4.03 -11.10 21.57
N LEU A 316 -2.92 -10.73 22.23
CA LEU A 316 -2.68 -11.09 23.63
C LEU A 316 -3.73 -10.52 24.59
N THR A 317 -4.26 -9.33 24.30
CA THR A 317 -5.22 -8.64 25.16
C THR A 317 -6.66 -8.97 24.80
N ASN A 318 -6.89 -9.88 23.86
CA ASN A 318 -8.20 -10.22 23.31
C ASN A 318 -8.98 -9.00 22.75
N SER A 319 -8.29 -7.96 22.34
CA SER A 319 -8.89 -6.78 21.71
C SER A 319 -9.21 -7.02 20.22
N PRO A 320 -10.07 -6.20 19.61
CA PRO A 320 -10.27 -6.22 18.16
C PRO A 320 -8.94 -6.03 17.43
N SER A 321 -8.64 -6.95 16.53
CA SER A 321 -7.36 -7.04 15.80
C SER A 321 -7.65 -7.12 14.31
N TRP A 322 -6.75 -6.55 13.51
CA TRP A 322 -6.83 -6.59 12.05
C TRP A 322 -5.85 -7.59 11.41
N SER A 323 -5.21 -8.44 12.22
CA SER A 323 -4.26 -9.44 11.75
C SER A 323 -4.94 -10.80 11.55
N ILE A 324 -5.18 -11.17 10.29
CA ILE A 324 -5.75 -12.49 9.94
C ILE A 324 -4.87 -13.63 10.49
N PRO A 325 -3.52 -13.65 10.29
CA PRO A 325 -2.71 -14.79 10.75
C PRO A 325 -2.76 -15.02 12.26
N LEU A 326 -2.94 -13.97 13.07
CA LEU A 326 -2.96 -14.07 14.53
C LEU A 326 -4.38 -14.26 15.07
N SER A 327 -5.36 -13.54 14.52
CA SER A 327 -6.65 -13.35 15.17
C SER A 327 -7.84 -13.94 14.42
N LYS A 328 -7.65 -14.60 13.26
CA LYS A 328 -8.74 -15.16 12.42
C LYS A 328 -9.75 -16.00 13.23
N HIS A 329 -9.28 -16.79 14.19
CA HIS A 329 -10.12 -17.69 14.98
C HIS A 329 -11.15 -16.97 15.88
N ARG A 330 -10.97 -15.66 16.13
CA ARG A 330 -11.91 -14.81 16.91
C ARG A 330 -12.73 -13.86 16.03
N MET A 331 -12.45 -13.82 14.73
CA MET A 331 -13.14 -12.96 13.78
C MET A 331 -14.44 -13.62 13.30
N SER A 332 -15.47 -12.82 13.02
CA SER A 332 -16.68 -13.34 12.38
C SER A 332 -16.40 -13.69 10.91
N GLN A 333 -17.17 -14.62 10.35
CA GLN A 333 -17.01 -15.00 8.93
C GLN A 333 -17.17 -13.79 8.01
N ARG A 334 -18.11 -12.89 8.31
CA ARG A 334 -18.26 -11.61 7.59
C ARG A 334 -16.98 -10.78 7.61
N GLN A 335 -16.30 -10.67 8.75
CA GLN A 335 -15.02 -9.94 8.80
C GLN A 335 -13.97 -10.63 7.92
N VAL A 336 -13.82 -11.96 8.05
CA VAL A 336 -12.80 -12.74 7.33
C VAL A 336 -13.02 -12.73 5.82
N TYR A 337 -14.23 -13.03 5.36
CA TYR A 337 -14.50 -13.23 3.94
C TYR A 337 -14.90 -11.94 3.22
N PHE A 338 -15.74 -11.09 3.84
CA PHE A 338 -16.21 -9.86 3.19
C PHE A 338 -15.24 -8.69 3.39
N ILE A 339 -14.79 -8.42 4.62
CA ILE A 339 -13.92 -7.26 4.89
C ILE A 339 -12.48 -7.53 4.43
N PHE A 340 -11.93 -8.70 4.77
CA PHE A 340 -10.55 -9.05 4.41
C PHE A 340 -10.40 -9.73 3.05
N GLY A 341 -11.49 -10.17 2.42
CA GLY A 341 -11.41 -10.88 1.13
C GLY A 341 -10.64 -12.20 1.22
N TYR A 342 -10.62 -12.84 2.40
CA TYR A 342 -9.88 -14.08 2.59
C TYR A 342 -10.54 -15.22 1.78
N ALA A 343 -9.75 -16.03 1.08
CA ALA A 343 -10.28 -17.18 0.34
C ALA A 343 -9.61 -18.47 0.86
N ASP A 344 -10.42 -19.36 1.43
CA ASP A 344 -9.96 -20.68 1.90
C ASP A 344 -10.10 -21.76 0.82
N GLU A 345 -9.82 -23.01 1.20
CA GLU A 345 -9.90 -24.16 0.31
C GLU A 345 -11.32 -24.39 -0.26
N GLN A 346 -12.37 -24.06 0.49
CA GLN A 346 -13.75 -24.23 0.03
C GLN A 346 -14.06 -23.25 -1.12
N TYR A 347 -13.70 -21.98 -0.95
CA TYR A 347 -13.80 -20.97 -2.02
C TYR A 347 -12.99 -21.38 -3.26
N ILE A 348 -11.73 -21.80 -3.05
CA ILE A 348 -10.80 -22.11 -4.14
C ILE A 348 -11.25 -23.37 -4.92
N SER A 349 -11.68 -24.42 -4.21
CA SER A 349 -12.13 -25.67 -4.84
C SER A 349 -13.41 -25.46 -5.64
N ALA A 350 -14.39 -24.72 -5.10
CA ALA A 350 -15.62 -24.40 -5.80
C ALA A 350 -15.38 -23.55 -7.05
N ALA A 351 -14.54 -22.52 -6.97
CA ALA A 351 -14.20 -21.68 -8.10
C ALA A 351 -13.47 -22.46 -9.22
N LYS A 352 -12.58 -23.39 -8.85
CA LYS A 352 -11.88 -24.28 -9.80
C LYS A 352 -12.81 -25.32 -10.43
N TRP A 353 -13.71 -25.89 -9.63
CA TRP A 353 -14.70 -26.84 -10.15
C TRP A 353 -15.60 -26.15 -11.18
N LEU A 354 -16.10 -24.95 -10.86
CA LEU A 354 -16.94 -24.16 -11.76
C LEU A 354 -16.24 -23.89 -13.11
N SER A 355 -14.95 -23.55 -13.09
CA SER A 355 -14.23 -23.25 -14.33
C SER A 355 -13.83 -24.48 -15.14
N ASN A 356 -13.65 -25.64 -14.48
CA ASN A 356 -13.26 -26.89 -15.14
C ASN A 356 -14.45 -27.65 -15.73
N GLU A 357 -15.56 -27.70 -15.00
CA GLU A 357 -16.70 -28.55 -15.36
C GLU A 357 -17.75 -27.80 -16.22
N ILE A 358 -17.82 -26.48 -16.11
CA ILE A 358 -18.81 -25.67 -16.81
C ILE A 358 -18.16 -24.79 -17.86
N ASN A 359 -18.72 -24.81 -19.06
CA ASN A 359 -18.34 -23.87 -20.11
C ASN A 359 -18.89 -22.47 -19.81
N VAL A 360 -18.13 -21.71 -19.02
CA VAL A 360 -18.46 -20.37 -18.50
C VAL A 360 -18.80 -19.32 -19.58
N LYS A 361 -18.51 -19.57 -20.85
CA LYS A 361 -18.84 -18.65 -21.97
C LYS A 361 -20.28 -18.79 -22.46
N ASN A 362 -20.91 -19.93 -22.22
CA ASN A 362 -22.21 -20.29 -22.78
C ASN A 362 -23.33 -20.33 -21.73
N VAL A 363 -23.03 -19.95 -20.49
CA VAL A 363 -23.97 -20.00 -19.35
C VAL A 363 -23.92 -18.66 -18.62
N ALA A 364 -25.09 -18.17 -18.21
CA ALA A 364 -25.17 -17.00 -17.34
C ALA A 364 -24.79 -17.41 -15.91
N ILE A 365 -23.73 -16.80 -15.36
CA ILE A 365 -23.26 -17.08 -14.01
C ILE A 365 -23.65 -15.92 -13.11
N TYR A 366 -24.30 -16.23 -12.00
CA TYR A 366 -24.70 -15.27 -10.99
C TYR A 366 -23.92 -15.54 -9.71
N ALA A 367 -23.30 -14.51 -9.16
CA ALA A 367 -22.57 -14.62 -7.91
C ALA A 367 -22.68 -13.32 -7.10
N GLU A 368 -22.39 -13.41 -5.81
CA GLU A 368 -22.23 -12.22 -4.98
C GLU A 368 -21.16 -11.28 -5.58
N PRO A 369 -21.35 -9.95 -5.50
CA PRO A 369 -20.41 -8.96 -6.06
C PRO A 369 -18.94 -9.17 -5.66
N SER A 370 -18.69 -9.57 -4.42
CA SER A 370 -17.34 -9.88 -3.90
C SER A 370 -16.74 -11.07 -4.66
N SER A 371 -17.46 -12.19 -4.74
CA SER A 371 -17.06 -13.41 -5.43
C SER A 371 -16.68 -13.21 -6.90
N ARG A 372 -17.37 -12.29 -7.59
CA ARG A 372 -17.06 -11.92 -8.99
C ARG A 372 -15.64 -11.41 -9.17
N THR A 373 -15.13 -10.66 -8.20
CA THR A 373 -13.83 -9.99 -8.29
C THR A 373 -12.72 -10.68 -7.51
N HIS A 374 -13.08 -11.54 -6.54
CA HIS A 374 -12.18 -12.30 -5.71
C HIS A 374 -11.93 -13.70 -6.30
N GLU A 375 -12.56 -14.74 -5.78
CA GLU A 375 -12.18 -16.13 -6.03
C GLU A 375 -12.51 -16.63 -7.44
N LEU A 376 -13.65 -16.21 -8.03
CA LEU A 376 -14.02 -16.63 -9.39
C LEU A 376 -13.04 -16.08 -10.42
N ARG A 377 -12.58 -14.84 -10.22
CA ARG A 377 -11.57 -14.22 -11.07
C ARG A 377 -10.17 -14.78 -10.79
N ALA A 378 -9.78 -14.87 -9.52
CA ALA A 378 -8.41 -15.20 -9.13
C ALA A 378 -8.09 -16.69 -9.27
N TYR A 379 -9.01 -17.56 -8.87
CA TYR A 379 -8.81 -19.02 -8.83
C TYR A 379 -9.60 -19.75 -9.92
N GLY A 380 -10.79 -19.26 -10.27
CA GLY A 380 -11.56 -19.79 -11.41
C GLY A 380 -11.07 -19.28 -12.77
N VAL A 381 -10.28 -18.18 -12.79
CA VAL A 381 -9.83 -17.51 -14.03
C VAL A 381 -11.02 -17.11 -14.93
N ILE A 382 -12.17 -16.81 -14.30
CA ILE A 382 -13.39 -16.43 -15.00
C ILE A 382 -13.34 -14.92 -15.27
N TYR A 383 -13.61 -14.53 -16.51
CA TYR A 383 -13.71 -13.11 -16.86
C TYR A 383 -14.90 -12.49 -16.13
N VAL A 384 -14.66 -11.40 -15.40
CA VAL A 384 -15.66 -10.74 -14.53
C VAL A 384 -16.92 -10.34 -15.31
N GLY A 385 -16.79 -10.01 -16.60
CA GLY A 385 -17.95 -9.66 -17.45
C GLY A 385 -18.85 -10.85 -17.82
N TYR A 386 -18.45 -12.10 -17.53
CA TYR A 386 -19.31 -13.27 -17.66
C TYR A 386 -20.11 -13.58 -16.40
N VAL A 387 -19.80 -12.91 -15.28
CA VAL A 387 -20.48 -13.12 -14.01
C VAL A 387 -21.33 -11.90 -13.69
N GLU A 388 -22.64 -12.10 -13.59
CA GLU A 388 -23.62 -11.10 -13.18
C GLU A 388 -23.73 -11.04 -11.66
N ALA A 389 -24.07 -9.86 -11.14
CA ALA A 389 -24.31 -9.68 -9.70
C ALA A 389 -25.63 -10.34 -9.32
N LEU A 390 -25.57 -11.22 -8.32
CA LEU A 390 -26.77 -11.78 -7.72
C LEU A 390 -27.51 -10.69 -6.94
N SER A 391 -28.80 -10.51 -7.21
CA SER A 391 -29.71 -9.58 -6.54
C SER A 391 -31.09 -10.22 -6.30
N ASN A 392 -31.93 -9.60 -5.49
CA ASN A 392 -33.31 -10.06 -5.25
C ASN A 392 -34.22 -9.98 -6.50
N VAL A 393 -33.85 -9.20 -7.52
CA VAL A 393 -34.60 -9.04 -8.78
C VAL A 393 -34.01 -9.86 -9.93
N THR A 394 -33.06 -10.75 -9.65
CA THR A 394 -32.40 -11.56 -10.68
C THR A 394 -33.40 -12.46 -11.38
N GLN A 395 -33.45 -12.37 -12.71
CA GLN A 395 -34.27 -13.25 -13.55
C GLN A 395 -33.36 -14.23 -14.30
N PHE A 396 -33.61 -15.53 -14.15
CA PHE A 396 -32.80 -16.56 -14.78
C PHE A 396 -33.30 -16.90 -16.18
N ASN A 397 -32.36 -17.05 -17.09
CA ASN A 397 -32.59 -17.74 -18.36
C ASN A 397 -32.53 -19.26 -18.16
N THR A 398 -33.00 -20.03 -19.15
CA THR A 398 -33.06 -21.51 -19.10
C THR A 398 -31.73 -22.20 -18.83
N ARG A 399 -30.59 -21.51 -19.02
CA ARG A 399 -29.24 -21.99 -18.66
C ARG A 399 -28.55 -20.97 -17.77
N SER A 400 -28.82 -21.06 -16.48
CA SER A 400 -28.21 -20.19 -15.47
C SER A 400 -27.55 -21.02 -14.37
N ILE A 401 -26.46 -20.49 -13.83
CA ILE A 401 -25.76 -21.04 -12.67
C ILE A 401 -25.68 -19.97 -11.59
N VAL A 402 -25.97 -20.36 -10.37
CA VAL A 402 -25.73 -19.52 -9.19
C VAL A 402 -24.57 -20.11 -8.41
N TYR A 403 -23.55 -19.29 -8.18
CA TYR A 403 -22.42 -19.61 -7.31
C TYR A 403 -22.67 -18.99 -5.93
N LEU A 404 -22.72 -19.84 -4.91
CA LEU A 404 -22.89 -19.46 -3.51
C LEU A 404 -21.60 -19.79 -2.74
N ASN A 405 -21.03 -18.76 -2.12
CA ASN A 405 -19.81 -18.89 -1.33
C ASN A 405 -20.12 -19.28 0.13
N PRO A 406 -19.11 -19.59 0.97
CA PRO A 406 -19.29 -19.86 2.40
C PRO A 406 -20.03 -18.82 3.21
N LEU A 407 -19.94 -17.53 2.85
CA LEU A 407 -20.73 -16.50 3.50
C LEU A 407 -22.23 -16.66 3.16
N ASN A 408 -22.56 -17.06 1.93
CA ASN A 408 -23.94 -17.34 1.53
C ASN A 408 -24.47 -18.64 2.14
N VAL A 409 -23.68 -19.72 2.13
CA VAL A 409 -24.14 -21.05 2.56
C VAL A 409 -24.17 -21.19 4.08
N ILE A 410 -23.17 -20.68 4.80
CA ILE A 410 -23.03 -20.89 6.24
C ILE A 410 -23.75 -19.79 7.04
N GLU A 411 -23.52 -18.52 6.69
CA GLU A 411 -24.15 -17.38 7.39
C GLU A 411 -25.54 -17.05 6.82
N GLY A 412 -25.90 -17.61 5.65
CA GLY A 412 -27.18 -17.35 5.02
C GLY A 412 -27.34 -15.90 4.57
N THR A 413 -26.24 -15.19 4.29
CA THR A 413 -26.28 -13.77 3.91
C THR A 413 -25.61 -13.53 2.56
N VAL A 414 -26.07 -12.52 1.84
CA VAL A 414 -25.42 -12.02 0.63
C VAL A 414 -25.16 -10.53 0.83
N VAL A 415 -23.97 -10.07 0.47
CA VAL A 415 -23.55 -8.71 0.70
C VAL A 415 -23.25 -7.99 -0.62
N GLU A 416 -23.96 -6.89 -0.85
CA GLU A 416 -23.70 -5.96 -1.96
C GLU A 416 -23.45 -4.55 -1.41
N GLY A 417 -22.16 -4.19 -1.31
CA GLY A 417 -21.77 -2.89 -0.76
C GLY A 417 -22.24 -2.73 0.69
N SER A 418 -23.15 -1.78 0.93
CA SER A 418 -23.78 -1.56 2.24
C SER A 418 -25.03 -2.41 2.50
N PHE A 419 -25.55 -3.11 1.48
CA PHE A 419 -26.75 -3.91 1.58
C PHE A 419 -26.41 -5.35 1.99
N VAL A 420 -27.17 -5.87 2.94
CA VAL A 420 -27.10 -7.27 3.40
C VAL A 420 -28.50 -7.83 3.33
N TRP A 421 -28.69 -8.92 2.60
CA TRP A 421 -29.95 -9.66 2.58
C TRP A 421 -29.74 -11.11 2.97
N ASN A 422 -30.81 -11.73 3.47
CA ASN A 422 -30.77 -13.16 3.78
C ASN A 422 -30.96 -13.96 2.48
N VAL A 423 -30.25 -15.07 2.37
CA VAL A 423 -30.39 -16.02 1.25
C VAL A 423 -31.81 -16.57 1.17
N THR A 424 -32.52 -16.67 2.30
CA THR A 424 -33.95 -17.06 2.34
C THR A 424 -34.88 -16.12 1.58
N ASP A 425 -34.47 -14.85 1.40
CA ASP A 425 -35.26 -13.87 0.65
C ASP A 425 -35.16 -14.11 -0.87
N LEU A 426 -34.18 -14.93 -1.30
CA LEU A 426 -33.97 -15.35 -2.68
C LEU A 426 -34.76 -16.65 -2.96
N GLN A 427 -36.09 -16.55 -2.96
CA GLN A 427 -36.99 -17.71 -3.10
C GLN A 427 -36.72 -18.56 -4.34
N PHE A 428 -36.19 -17.95 -5.41
CA PHE A 428 -35.82 -18.62 -6.65
C PHE A 428 -34.72 -19.68 -6.51
N LEU A 429 -33.92 -19.65 -5.42
CA LEU A 429 -32.88 -20.66 -5.21
C LEU A 429 -33.46 -22.04 -4.94
N ASN A 430 -34.69 -22.11 -4.41
CA ASN A 430 -35.39 -23.36 -4.13
C ASN A 430 -35.75 -24.15 -5.40
N ASP A 431 -35.84 -23.46 -6.55
CA ASP A 431 -36.20 -24.07 -7.84
C ASP A 431 -34.96 -24.56 -8.61
N MET A 432 -33.74 -24.40 -8.06
CA MET A 432 -32.50 -24.82 -8.70
C MET A 432 -31.96 -26.13 -8.12
N ASN A 433 -31.24 -26.88 -8.95
CA ASN A 433 -30.58 -28.12 -8.53
C ASN A 433 -29.13 -27.85 -8.12
N ASN A 434 -28.72 -28.42 -6.98
CA ASN A 434 -27.33 -28.39 -6.56
C ASN A 434 -26.51 -29.35 -7.44
N VAL A 435 -25.53 -28.81 -8.16
CA VAL A 435 -24.60 -29.58 -9.02
C VAL A 435 -23.22 -29.74 -8.39
N TYR A 436 -22.91 -28.99 -7.34
CA TYR A 436 -21.69 -29.10 -6.56
C TYR A 436 -21.88 -28.56 -5.15
N THR A 437 -21.41 -29.33 -4.18
CA THR A 437 -21.26 -28.88 -2.78
C THR A 437 -19.98 -29.44 -2.18
N ASN A 438 -19.30 -28.63 -1.37
CA ASN A 438 -18.16 -29.05 -0.56
C ASN A 438 -18.39 -28.75 0.94
N GLY A 439 -19.65 -28.57 1.34
CA GLY A 439 -20.06 -28.24 2.70
C GLY A 439 -19.88 -26.77 3.10
N GLY A 440 -19.18 -25.96 2.29
CA GLY A 440 -19.08 -24.52 2.48
C GLY A 440 -19.50 -23.70 1.26
N SER A 441 -19.38 -24.23 0.05
CA SER A 441 -19.81 -23.55 -1.18
C SER A 441 -20.79 -24.43 -1.93
N GLU A 442 -21.73 -23.81 -2.61
CA GLU A 442 -22.72 -24.48 -3.43
C GLU A 442 -22.77 -23.87 -4.82
N ILE A 443 -22.96 -24.71 -5.83
CA ILE A 443 -23.21 -24.28 -7.19
C ILE A 443 -24.55 -24.87 -7.61
N LEU A 444 -25.48 -23.99 -7.94
CA LEU A 444 -26.84 -24.33 -8.32
C LEU A 444 -27.02 -24.12 -9.82
N SER A 445 -27.80 -24.97 -10.47
CA SER A 445 -28.10 -24.86 -11.90
C SER A 445 -29.60 -24.95 -12.16
N THR A 446 -30.08 -24.19 -13.15
CA THR A 446 -31.44 -24.29 -13.67
C THR A 446 -31.65 -25.51 -14.58
N ASN A 447 -30.57 -26.15 -15.05
CA ASN A 447 -30.68 -27.35 -15.87
C ASN A 447 -30.81 -28.59 -14.98
N THR A 448 -31.91 -29.32 -15.16
CA THR A 448 -31.93 -30.76 -14.90
C THR A 448 -31.04 -31.43 -15.92
N HIS A 449 -29.89 -31.96 -15.51
CA HIS A 449 -29.16 -32.92 -16.33
C HIS A 449 -30.05 -34.15 -16.54
N ASN A 450 -30.72 -34.22 -17.69
CA ASN A 450 -30.92 -35.50 -18.37
C ASN A 450 -29.72 -35.66 -19.29
N ASN A 451 -28.75 -36.46 -18.83
CA ASN A 451 -27.63 -37.12 -19.53
C ASN A 451 -27.03 -36.46 -20.76
#